data_AF-A0A846QCQ9-F1
#
_entry.id   AF-A0A846QCQ9-F1
#
_cell.length_a   1.000
_cell.length_b   1.000
_cell.length_c   1.000
_cell.angle_alpha   90.00
_cell.angle_beta   90.00
_cell.angle_gamma   90.00
#
_symmetry.space_group_name_H-M   'P 1'
#
loop_
_entity.id
_entity.type
_entity.pdbx_description
1 polymer ?
#
loop_
_entity_poly.entity_id
_entity_poly.type
_entity_poly.pdbx_seq_one_letter_code
_entity_poly.pdbx_strand_id
1 'polypeptide(L)'
;IELEFVLDGKKYEVKRTIEKGKGTVSSEIREEGELLEVNPQGVTREVTRILQMDYDLFQRAVYSEQNALDYFLQIPKGKRMQQIDSMLKLDRYEKVRESAVKIKNNISNLRQ
;
A
#
# COMPACT_ATOMS: atom_id res chain seq x y z
N ILE A 1 4.99 -18.11 -10.44
CA ILE A 1 5.84 -16.91 -10.19
C ILE A 1 6.22 -16.98 -8.72
N GLU A 2 7.51 -16.88 -8.42
CA GLU A 2 8.03 -16.91 -7.05
C GLU A 2 8.95 -15.70 -6.86
N LEU A 3 8.84 -15.03 -5.71
CA LEU A 3 9.62 -13.86 -5.35
C LEU A 3 10.06 -14.01 -3.90
N GLU A 4 11.34 -13.76 -3.64
CA GLU A 4 11.89 -13.70 -2.29
C GLU A 4 12.46 -12.30 -2.03
N PHE A 5 12.22 -11.75 -0.86
CA PHE A 5 12.78 -10.46 -0.45
C PHE A 5 13.07 -10.43 1.05
N VAL A 6 13.91 -9.48 1.47
CA VAL A 6 14.25 -9.25 2.88
C VAL A 6 13.80 -7.86 3.27
N LEU A 7 13.11 -7.75 4.39
CA LEU A 7 12.68 -6.48 5.00
C LEU A 7 12.92 -6.55 6.51
N ASP A 8 13.57 -5.54 7.08
CA ASP A 8 13.88 -5.46 8.51
C ASP A 8 14.56 -6.72 9.09
N GLY A 9 15.41 -7.36 8.27
CA GLY A 9 16.14 -8.58 8.64
C GLY A 9 15.31 -9.86 8.58
N LYS A 10 14.06 -9.80 8.12
CA LYS A 10 13.19 -10.96 7.93
C LYS A 10 13.08 -11.34 6.46
N LYS A 11 13.17 -12.63 6.15
CA LYS A 11 12.99 -13.22 4.83
C LYS A 11 11.51 -13.51 4.57
N TYR A 12 11.05 -13.03 3.43
CA TYR A 12 9.70 -13.25 2.93
C TYR A 12 9.73 -13.96 1.58
N GLU A 13 8.81 -14.91 1.39
CA GLU A 13 8.66 -15.66 0.15
C GLU A 13 7.21 -15.56 -0.32
N VAL A 14 7.00 -15.12 -1.56
CA VAL A 14 5.66 -14.99 -2.17
C VAL A 14 5.61 -15.84 -3.42
N LYS A 15 4.63 -16.75 -3.49
CA LYS A 15 4.40 -17.61 -4.65
C LYS A 15 3.01 -17.37 -5.21
N ARG A 16 2.89 -17.23 -6.53
CA ARG A 16 1.62 -17.11 -7.26
C ARG A 16 1.58 -18.05 -8.45
N THR A 17 0.52 -18.82 -8.55
CA THR A 17 0.22 -19.71 -9.68
C THR A 17 -0.94 -19.14 -10.46
N ILE A 18 -0.73 -18.94 -11.77
CA ILE A 18 -1.72 -18.34 -12.68
C ILE A 18 -1.99 -19.36 -13.78
N GLU A 19 -3.25 -19.72 -14.00
CA GLU A 19 -3.67 -20.55 -15.13
C GLU A 19 -4.27 -19.68 -16.23
N LYS A 20 -3.87 -19.96 -17.48
CA LYS A 20 -4.44 -19.28 -18.66
C LYS A 20 -5.96 -19.47 -18.69
N GLY A 21 -6.71 -18.37 -18.80
CA GLY A 21 -8.16 -18.36 -18.87
C GLY A 21 -8.90 -18.41 -17.52
N LYS A 22 -8.20 -18.63 -16.40
CA LYS A 22 -8.81 -18.67 -15.05
C LYS A 22 -8.26 -17.63 -14.06
N GLY A 23 -7.18 -16.93 -14.41
CA GLY A 23 -6.56 -15.95 -13.53
C GLY A 23 -5.65 -16.59 -12.48
N THR A 24 -5.53 -15.96 -11.30
CA THR A 24 -4.69 -16.50 -10.20
C THR A 24 -5.42 -17.66 -9.53
N VAL A 25 -4.82 -18.85 -9.59
CA VAL A 25 -5.38 -20.10 -9.06
C VAL A 25 -4.95 -20.34 -7.63
N SER A 26 -3.72 -19.97 -7.27
CA SER A 26 -3.25 -20.01 -5.89
C SER A 26 -2.21 -18.92 -5.64
N SER A 27 -2.11 -18.50 -4.38
CA SER A 27 -1.11 -17.53 -3.94
C SER A 27 -0.73 -17.88 -2.52
N GLU A 28 0.55 -17.94 -2.18
CA GLU A 28 1.00 -18.09 -0.79
C GLU A 28 2.05 -17.05 -0.43
N ILE A 29 2.12 -16.71 0.86
CA ILE A 29 3.20 -15.92 1.45
C ILE A 29 3.72 -16.60 2.71
N ARG A 30 5.05 -16.61 2.86
CA ARG A 30 5.76 -17.14 4.02
C ARG A 30 6.68 -16.08 4.62
N GLU A 31 6.85 -16.13 5.94
CA GLU A 31 7.83 -15.35 6.72
C GLU A 31 8.74 -16.33 7.45
N GLU A 32 10.06 -16.26 7.22
CA GLU A 32 11.04 -17.18 7.84
C GLU A 32 10.70 -18.69 7.66
N GLY A 33 10.05 -19.02 6.55
CA GLY A 33 9.60 -20.38 6.22
C GLY A 33 8.22 -20.75 6.78
N GLU A 34 7.64 -19.97 7.70
CA GLU A 34 6.28 -20.16 8.22
C GLU A 34 5.22 -19.62 7.26
N LEU A 35 4.14 -20.37 7.05
CA LEU A 35 3.05 -20.00 6.16
C LEU A 35 2.15 -18.95 6.83
N LEU A 36 2.06 -17.78 6.21
CA LEU A 36 1.21 -16.68 6.70
C LEU A 36 -0.18 -16.70 6.08
N GLU A 37 -0.28 -16.90 4.76
CA GLU A 37 -1.57 -16.84 4.05
C GLU A 37 -1.49 -17.56 2.69
N VAL A 38 -2.62 -18.10 2.22
CA VAL A 38 -2.77 -18.90 0.98
C VAL A 38 -3.88 -18.41 0.04
N ASN A 39 -4.67 -17.42 0.46
CA ASN A 39 -5.66 -16.80 -0.40
C ASN A 39 -5.05 -15.62 -1.18
N PRO A 40 -5.23 -15.52 -2.52
CA PRO A 40 -4.74 -14.37 -3.30
C PRO A 40 -5.09 -12.98 -2.74
N GLN A 41 -6.31 -12.79 -2.23
CA GLN A 41 -6.72 -11.53 -1.61
C GLN A 41 -6.03 -11.31 -0.26
N GLY A 42 -5.92 -12.35 0.55
CA GLY A 42 -5.23 -12.32 1.84
C GLY A 42 -3.74 -12.02 1.66
N VAL A 43 -3.06 -12.73 0.75
CA VAL A 43 -1.66 -12.49 0.41
C VAL A 43 -1.44 -11.06 -0.04
N THR A 44 -2.33 -10.48 -0.83
CA THR A 44 -2.21 -9.07 -1.25
C THR A 44 -2.31 -8.11 -0.04
N ARG A 45 -3.20 -8.38 0.91
CA ARG A 45 -3.31 -7.59 2.15
C ARG A 45 -2.06 -7.74 3.01
N GLU A 46 -1.54 -8.95 3.14
CA GLU A 46 -0.32 -9.22 3.91
C GLU A 46 0.90 -8.53 3.29
N VAL A 47 1.08 -8.60 1.98
CA VAL A 47 2.15 -7.87 1.28
C VAL A 47 2.04 -6.36 1.51
N THR A 48 0.83 -5.80 1.41
CA THR A 48 0.59 -4.36 1.66
C THR A 48 0.88 -3.98 3.12
N ARG A 49 0.56 -4.88 4.06
CA ARG A 49 0.81 -4.70 5.50
C ARG A 49 2.30 -4.79 5.82
N ILE A 50 3.02 -5.75 5.27
CA ILE A 50 4.46 -5.95 5.49
C ILE A 50 5.26 -4.79 4.91
N LEU A 51 5.02 -4.47 3.63
CA LEU A 51 5.72 -3.36 2.96
C LEU A 51 5.28 -1.99 3.47
N GLN A 52 4.17 -1.90 4.20
CA GLN A 52 3.53 -0.63 4.61
C GLN A 52 3.27 0.30 3.41
N MET A 53 3.14 -0.25 2.21
CA MET A 53 3.01 0.45 0.93
C MET A 53 1.93 -0.23 0.11
N ASP A 54 1.10 0.55 -0.56
CA ASP A 54 0.19 0.01 -1.57
C ASP A 54 0.91 -0.13 -2.91
N TYR A 55 0.25 -0.78 -3.86
CA TYR A 55 0.79 -1.04 -5.19
C TYR A 55 1.24 0.25 -5.91
N ASP A 56 0.43 1.31 -5.84
CA ASP A 56 0.72 2.59 -6.48
C ASP A 56 1.97 3.25 -5.89
N LEU A 57 2.11 3.23 -4.56
CA LEU A 57 3.28 3.77 -3.88
C LEU A 57 4.53 2.93 -4.17
N PHE A 58 4.42 1.60 -4.18
CA PHE A 58 5.52 0.71 -4.53
C PHE A 58 5.98 0.94 -5.98
N GLN A 59 5.03 1.03 -6.93
CA GLN A 59 5.35 1.28 -8.33
C GLN A 59 6.08 2.62 -8.54
N ARG A 60 5.69 3.66 -7.80
CA ARG A 60 6.32 4.99 -7.91
C ARG A 60 7.66 5.08 -7.17
N ALA A 61 7.74 4.54 -5.96
CA ALA A 61 8.89 4.71 -5.08
C ALA A 61 9.99 3.67 -5.29
N VAL A 62 9.63 2.43 -5.64
CA VAL A 62 10.57 1.31 -5.77
C VAL A 62 10.81 0.96 -7.22
N TYR A 63 9.74 0.81 -8.01
CA TYR A 63 9.82 0.45 -9.43
C TYR A 63 10.08 1.67 -10.35
N SER A 64 10.76 2.71 -9.86
CA SER A 64 11.13 3.87 -10.68
C SER A 64 12.08 3.43 -11.81
N GLU A 65 11.53 2.93 -12.91
CA GLU A 65 12.21 2.67 -14.18
C GLU A 65 12.67 4.01 -14.75
N GLN A 66 13.86 4.45 -14.32
CA GLN A 66 14.78 5.38 -14.99
C GLN A 66 14.29 6.78 -15.47
N ASN A 67 13.00 7.15 -15.37
CA ASN A 67 12.47 8.43 -15.90
C ASN A 67 11.50 9.18 -14.95
N ALA A 68 11.37 8.78 -13.68
CA ALA A 68 10.39 9.38 -12.76
C ALA A 68 10.64 10.87 -12.40
N LEU A 69 11.86 11.36 -12.63
CA LEU A 69 12.18 12.78 -12.42
C LEU A 69 11.39 13.66 -13.41
N ASP A 70 11.19 13.21 -14.65
CA ASP A 70 10.37 13.91 -15.64
C ASP A 70 8.89 13.94 -15.26
N TYR A 71 8.34 12.85 -14.72
CA TYR A 71 6.98 12.84 -14.19
C TYR A 71 6.85 13.85 -13.04
N PHE A 72 7.82 13.91 -12.13
CA PHE A 72 7.86 14.88 -11.04
C PHE A 72 7.91 16.34 -11.53
N LEU A 73 8.69 16.60 -12.59
CA LEU A 73 8.81 17.90 -13.23
C LEU A 73 7.55 18.31 -14.00
N GLN A 74 6.83 17.35 -14.59
CA GLN A 74 5.57 17.58 -15.33
C GLN A 74 4.36 17.81 -14.43
N ILE A 75 4.40 17.38 -13.16
CA ILE A 75 3.30 17.62 -12.24
C ILE A 75 3.19 19.13 -11.96
N PRO A 76 2.01 19.77 -12.20
CA PRO A 76 1.79 21.17 -11.87
C PRO A 76 2.04 21.42 -10.38
N LYS A 77 2.66 22.56 -10.03
CA LYS A 77 3.08 22.90 -8.66
C LYS A 77 2.01 22.61 -7.58
N GLY A 78 0.73 22.86 -7.88
CA GLY A 78 -0.39 22.61 -6.95
C GLY A 78 -0.75 21.13 -6.74
N LYS A 79 -0.51 20.27 -7.73
CA LYS A 79 -0.75 18.81 -7.67
C LYS A 79 0.45 18.07 -7.06
N ARG A 80 1.65 18.65 -7.16
CA ARG A 80 2.90 18.05 -6.66
C ARG A 80 2.86 17.85 -5.14
N MET A 81 2.38 18.87 -4.41
CA MET A 81 2.24 18.78 -2.95
C MET A 81 1.26 17.67 -2.55
N GLN A 82 0.11 17.58 -3.23
CA GLN A 82 -0.88 16.53 -2.97
C GLN A 82 -0.34 15.12 -3.22
N GLN A 83 0.51 14.95 -4.23
CA GLN A 83 1.15 13.68 -4.52
C GLN A 83 2.21 13.31 -3.49
N ILE A 84 2.99 14.29 -3.00
CA ILE A 84 3.92 14.09 -1.89
C ILE A 84 3.15 13.71 -0.63
N ASP A 85 2.08 14.43 -0.30
CA ASP A 85 1.23 14.14 0.86
C ASP A 85 0.60 12.75 0.77
N SER A 86 0.18 12.34 -0.43
CA SER A 86 -0.35 10.99 -0.69
C SER A 86 0.74 9.91 -0.59
N MET A 87 1.95 10.17 -1.08
CA MET A 87 3.10 9.25 -0.93
C MET A 87 3.47 9.07 0.54
N LEU A 88 3.41 10.14 1.34
CA LEU A 88 3.66 10.13 2.79
C LEU A 88 2.44 9.68 3.60
N LYS A 89 1.32 9.35 2.94
CA LYS A 89 0.03 8.98 3.56
C LYS A 89 -0.49 10.00 4.58
N LEU A 90 -0.09 11.27 4.44
CA LEU A 90 -0.55 12.37 5.31
C LEU A 90 -2.05 12.62 5.14
N ASP A 91 -2.60 12.31 3.96
CA ASP A 91 -4.02 12.39 3.67
C ASP A 91 -4.88 11.48 4.56
N ARG A 92 -4.37 10.32 4.98
CA ARG A 92 -5.07 9.43 5.93
C ARG A 92 -5.20 10.06 7.30
N TYR A 93 -4.15 10.71 7.79
CA TYR A 93 -4.18 11.39 9.08
C TYR A 93 -5.11 12.59 9.05
N GLU A 94 -5.13 13.34 7.95
CA GLU A 94 -6.04 14.47 7.78
C GLU A 94 -7.51 14.01 7.74
N LYS A 95 -7.84 12.91 7.05
CA LYS A 95 -9.19 12.32 7.06
C LYS A 95 -9.63 11.87 8.45
N VAL A 96 -8.72 11.27 9.24
CA VAL A 96 -9.00 10.89 10.63
C VAL A 96 -9.27 12.14 11.47
N ARG A 97 -8.47 13.20 11.30
CA ARG A 97 -8.66 14.49 11.98
C ARG A 97 -10.03 15.09 11.66
N GLU A 98 -10.37 15.21 10.38
CA GLU A 98 -11.67 15.73 9.94
C GLU A 98 -12.85 14.94 10.54
N SER A 99 -12.74 13.61 10.54
CA SER A 99 -13.77 12.73 11.07
C SER A 99 -13.92 12.89 12.59
N ALA A 100 -12.80 12.96 13.33
CA ALA A 100 -12.81 13.18 14.77
C ALA A 100 -13.41 14.55 15.14
N VAL A 101 -13.08 15.60 14.38
CA VAL A 101 -13.65 16.95 14.57
C VAL A 101 -15.16 16.95 14.31
N LYS A 102 -15.62 16.30 13.24
CA LYS A 102 -17.06 16.16 12.96
C LYS A 102 -17.80 15.47 14.10
N ILE A 103 -17.25 14.36 14.61
CA ILE A 103 -17.84 13.63 15.74
C ILE A 103 -17.89 14.50 17.00
N LYS A 104 -16.78 15.20 17.32
CA LYS A 104 -16.73 16.13 18.45
C LYS A 104 -17.81 17.20 18.38
N ASN A 105 -17.97 17.84 17.21
CA ASN A 105 -18.96 18.90 17.01
C ASN A 105 -20.40 18.38 17.11
N ASN A 106 -20.66 17.17 16.62
CA ASN A 106 -21.96 16.54 16.78
C ASN A 106 -22.28 16.27 18.25
N ILE A 107 -21.32 15.75 19.02
CA ILE A 107 -21.48 15.50 20.46
C ILE A 107 -21.70 16.79 21.24
N SER A 108 -21.01 17.89 20.91
CA SER A 108 -21.22 19.18 21.57
C SER A 108 -22.61 19.76 21.28
N ASN A 109 -23.11 19.59 20.06
CA ASN A 109 -24.43 20.07 19.68
C ASN A 109 -25.57 19.25 20.30
N LEU A 110 -25.35 17.95 20.57
CA LEU A 110 -26.30 17.07 21.27
C LEU A 110 -26.39 17.33 22.79
N ARG A 111 -25.44 18.08 23.36
CA ARG A 111 -25.37 18.41 24.79
C ARG A 111 -25.93 19.79 25.15
N GLN A 112 -26.35 20.58 24.17
CA GLN A 112 -27.09 21.84 24.34
C GLN A 112 -28.59 21.58 24.23
#